data_AF-A0A1F3T0K1-F1
#
_entry.id   AF-A0A1F3T0K1-F1
#
_cell.length_a   1.000
_cell.length_b   1.000
_cell.length_c   1.000
_cell.angle_alpha   90.00
_cell.angle_beta   90.00
_cell.angle_gamma   90.00
#
_symmetry.space_group_name_H-M   'P 1'
#
loop_
_entity.id
_entity.type
_entity.pdbx_description
1 polymer ?
#
loop_
_entity_poly.entity_id
_entity_poly.type
_entity_poly.pdbx_seq_one_letter_code
_entity_poly.pdbx_strand_id
1 'polypeptide(L)' 'MKLDNSDQNVASKLLEIIDFYRSIILDMVEQEIGTSPNWKFTRSRLLKALGDRGLAGRVREVLSTDEAKGGSHDR' A
#
# COMPACT_ATOMS: atom_id res chain seq x y z
N MET A 1 1.30 12.89 -22.95
CA MET A 1 2.43 12.00 -22.62
C MET A 1 1.83 10.65 -22.29
N LYS A 2 1.95 9.66 -23.18
CA LYS A 2 1.47 8.29 -22.91
C LYS A 2 2.55 7.59 -22.08
N LEU A 3 2.15 7.00 -20.97
CA LEU A 3 3.01 6.25 -20.05
C LEU A 3 3.76 5.14 -20.80
N ASP A 4 4.99 4.87 -20.40
CA ASP A 4 5.64 3.61 -20.74
C ASP A 4 4.89 2.49 -20.00
N ASN A 5 4.38 1.50 -20.74
CA ASN A 5 3.61 0.37 -20.21
C ASN A 5 4.37 -0.42 -19.13
N SER A 6 5.69 -0.27 -19.06
CA SER A 6 6.57 -0.93 -18.09
C SER A 6 6.40 -0.40 -16.65
N ASP A 7 6.33 0.92 -16.44
CA ASP A 7 6.34 1.50 -15.09
C ASP A 7 4.98 1.36 -14.40
N GLN A 8 3.88 1.50 -15.16
CA GLN A 8 2.54 1.15 -14.66
C GLN A 8 2.46 -0.32 -14.22
N ASN A 9 3.19 -1.21 -14.89
CA ASN A 9 3.21 -2.63 -14.55
C ASN A 9 3.92 -2.89 -13.21
N VAL A 10 5.01 -2.18 -12.92
CA VAL A 10 5.72 -2.29 -11.63
C VAL A 10 4.87 -1.76 -10.48
N ALA A 11 4.23 -0.60 -10.65
CA ALA A 11 3.38 -0.02 -9.62
C ALA A 11 2.19 -0.92 -9.27
N SER A 12 1.52 -1.50 -10.28
CA SER A 12 0.44 -2.47 -10.07
C SER A 12 0.92 -3.71 -9.31
N LYS A 13 2.06 -4.29 -9.69
CA LYS A 13 2.63 -5.46 -9.00
C LYS A 13 3.00 -5.17 -7.55
N LEU A 14 3.55 -3.99 -7.27
CA LEU A 14 3.86 -3.59 -5.89
C LEU A 14 2.60 -3.46 -5.03
N LEU A 15 1.52 -2.89 -5.59
CA LEU A 15 0.24 -2.80 -4.88
C LEU A 15 -0.37 -4.20 -4.62
N GLU A 16 -0.28 -5.13 -5.58
CA GLU A 16 -0.70 -6.52 -5.37
C GLU A 16 0.07 -7.19 -4.23
N ILE A 17 1.38 -7.00 -4.17
CA ILE A 17 2.23 -7.51 -3.08
C ILE A 17 1.81 -6.90 -1.74
N ILE A 18 1.53 -5.60 -1.70
CA ILE A 18 1.08 -4.91 -0.48
C ILE A 18 -0.26 -5.47 -0.01
N ASP A 19 -1.21 -5.68 -0.92
CA ASP A 19 -2.51 -6.26 -0.58
C ASP A 19 -2.39 -7.70 -0.07
N PHE A 20 -1.51 -8.50 -0.66
CA PHE A 20 -1.20 -9.84 -0.18
C PHE A 20 -0.66 -9.83 1.26
N TYR A 21 0.36 -9.02 1.54
CA TYR A 21 0.93 -8.93 2.89
C TYR A 21 -0.04 -8.29 3.89
N ARG A 22 -0.90 -7.36 3.45
CA ARG A 22 -1.96 -6.79 4.29
C ARG A 22 -2.90 -7.89 4.79
N SER A 23 -3.32 -8.81 3.92
CA SER A 23 -4.16 -9.96 4.32
C SER A 23 -3.44 -10.86 5.32
N ILE A 24 -2.16 -11.20 5.06
CA ILE A 24 -1.36 -12.01 5.99
C ILE A 24 -1.25 -11.36 7.37
N ILE A 25 -0.94 -10.06 7.42
CA ILE A 25 -0.81 -9.33 8.69
C ILE A 25 -2.13 -9.34 9.45
N LEU A 26 -3.25 -9.10 8.77
CA LEU A 26 -4.57 -9.10 9.40
C LEU A 26 -4.92 -10.47 9.96
N ASP A 27 -4.68 -11.54 9.19
CA ASP A 27 -4.95 -12.91 9.61
C ASP A 27 -4.09 -13.32 10.80
N MET A 28 -2.78 -13.03 10.77
CA MET A 28 -1.87 -13.32 11.88
C MET A 28 -2.29 -12.58 13.15
N VAL A 29 -2.63 -11.29 13.05
CA VAL A 29 -3.06 -10.53 14.22
C VAL A 29 -4.43 -11.02 14.73
N GLU A 30 -5.34 -11.40 13.84
CA GLU A 30 -6.62 -11.99 14.25
C GLU A 30 -6.44 -13.32 15.00
N GLN A 31 -5.50 -14.17 14.59
CA GLN A 31 -5.20 -15.41 15.30
C GLN A 31 -4.67 -15.15 16.72
N GLU A 32 -3.81 -14.13 16.89
CA GLU A 32 -3.20 -13.82 18.18
C GLU A 32 -4.14 -13.10 19.15
N ILE A 33 -4.95 -12.16 18.65
CA ILE A 33 -5.74 -11.25 19.50
C ILE A 33 -7.22 -11.13 19.12
N GLY A 34 -7.74 -11.97 18.22
CA GLY A 34 -9.11 -11.88 17.71
C GLY A 34 -10.18 -12.08 18.79
N THR A 35 -9.84 -12.75 19.88
CA THR A 35 -10.72 -12.93 21.06
C THR A 35 -10.71 -11.73 22.00
N SER A 36 -9.81 -10.76 21.80
CA SER A 36 -9.75 -9.54 22.60
C SER A 36 -11.04 -8.73 22.45
N PRO A 37 -11.59 -8.16 23.54
CA PRO A 37 -12.75 -7.27 23.46
C PRO A 37 -12.50 -6.04 22.56
N ASN A 38 -11.24 -5.67 22.37
CA ASN A 38 -10.84 -4.55 21.52
C ASN A 38 -10.58 -4.92 20.06
N TRP A 39 -10.73 -6.19 19.67
CA TRP A 39 -10.38 -6.68 18.32
C TRP A 39 -11.03 -5.84 17.21
N LYS A 40 -12.33 -5.54 17.32
CA LYS A 40 -13.05 -4.72 16.33
C LYS A 40 -12.40 -3.36 16.11
N PHE A 41 -11.95 -2.72 17.19
CA PHE A 41 -11.28 -1.42 17.11
C PHE A 41 -9.86 -1.53 16.55
N THR A 42 -9.11 -2.53 17.00
CA THR A 42 -7.76 -2.82 16.48
C THR A 42 -7.78 -3.15 14.99
N ARG A 43 -8.69 -4.02 14.55
CA ARG A 43 -8.91 -4.36 13.14
C ARG A 43 -9.23 -3.13 12.30
N SER A 44 -10.11 -2.25 12.78
CA SER A 44 -10.44 -0.99 12.10
C SER A 44 -9.21 -0.08 11.94
N ARG A 45 -8.36 0.00 12.97
CA ARG A 45 -7.10 0.76 12.91
C ARG A 45 -6.11 0.15 11.92
N LEU A 46 -5.94 -1.17 11.92
CA LEU A 46 -5.06 -1.88 10.98
C LEU A 46 -5.54 -1.70 9.54
N LEU A 47 -6.84 -1.83 9.28
CA LEU A 47 -7.40 -1.61 7.95
C LEU A 47 -7.14 -0.20 7.44
N LYS A 48 -7.23 0.81 8.31
CA LYS A 48 -6.90 2.20 7.95
C LYS A 48 -5.41 2.40 7.71
N ALA A 49 -4.56 1.85 8.59
CA ALA A 49 -3.12 1.99 8.52
C ALA A 49 -2.51 1.28 7.29
N LEU A 50 -3.08 0.14 6.88
CA LEU A 50 -2.57 -0.66 5.76
C LEU A 50 -3.25 -0.32 4.41
N GLY A 51 -4.44 0.27 4.43
CA GLY A 51 -5.23 0.55 3.22
C GLY A 51 -4.86 1.84 2.50
N ASP A 52 -5.76 2.31 1.63
CA ASP A 52 -5.54 3.43 0.70
C ASP A 52 -5.21 4.77 1.33
N ARG A 53 -5.53 4.99 2.61
CA ARG A 53 -5.20 6.22 3.35
C ARG A 53 -3.95 6.08 4.23
N GLY A 54 -3.33 4.91 4.22
CA GLY A 54 -2.14 4.58 4.99
C GLY A 54 -1.02 4.09 4.09
N LEU A 55 -0.50 2.89 4.35
CA LEU A 55 0.65 2.33 3.64
C LEU A 55 0.45 2.26 2.12
N ALA A 56 -0.66 1.66 1.64
CA ALA A 56 -0.91 1.54 0.21
C ALA A 56 -1.01 2.90 -0.48
N GLY A 57 -1.66 3.87 0.16
CA GLY A 57 -1.73 5.26 -0.30
C GLY A 57 -0.36 5.90 -0.40
N ARG A 58 0.47 5.75 0.65
CA ARG A 58 1.82 6.33 0.68
C ARG A 58 2.73 5.72 -0.40
N VAL A 59 2.63 4.42 -0.64
CA VAL A 59 3.40 3.78 -1.72
C VAL A 59 2.95 4.31 -3.07
N ARG A 60 1.65 4.44 -3.31
CA ARG A 60 1.11 5.05 -4.54
C ARG A 60 1.64 6.47 -4.75
N GLU A 61 1.65 7.30 -3.70
CA GLU A 61 2.22 8.65 -3.75
C GLU A 61 3.71 8.66 -4.10
N VAL A 62 4.52 7.80 -3.48
CA VAL A 62 5.97 7.73 -3.74
C VAL A 62 6.23 7.34 -5.19
N LEU A 63 5.54 6.29 -5.67
CA LEU A 63 5.66 5.82 -7.05
C LEU A 63 5.22 6.90 -8.06
N SER A 64 4.18 7.68 -7.75
CA SER A 64 3.76 8.81 -8.59
C SER A 64 4.64 10.06 -8.46
N THR A 65 5.40 10.22 -7.36
CA THR A 65 6.28 11.39 -7.14
C THR A 65 7.65 11.21 -7.79
N ASP A 66 8.16 9.97 -7.85
CA ASP A 66 9.39 9.67 -8.58
C ASP A 66 9.24 9.94 -10.09
N GLU A 67 8.03 9.81 -10.65
CA GLU A 67 7.70 10.25 -12.01
C GLU A 67 7.90 11.77 -12.20
N ALA A 68 7.66 12.60 -11.17
CA ALA A 68 7.78 14.06 -11.26
C ALA A 68 9.22 14.57 -11.18
N LYS A 69 10.15 13.79 -10.62
CA LYS A 69 11.57 14.16 -10.49
C LYS A 69 12.45 13.73 -11.66
N GLY A 70 11.97 12.82 -12.52
CA GLY A 70 12.67 12.40 -13.74
C GLY A 70 12.57 13.38 -14.92
N GLY A 71 11.79 14.46 -14.81
CA GLY A 71 11.52 15.42 -15.89
C GLY A 71 12.30 16.73 -15.85
N SER A 72 13.24 16.92 -14.92
CA SER A 72 13.99 18.18 -14.77
C SER A 72 15.50 17.95 -14.73
N HIS A 73 16.04 17.36 -15.79
CA HIS A 73 17.44 17.55 -16.15
C HIS A 73 17.59 17.43 -17.67
N ASP A 74 17.08 18.44 -18.38
CA ASP A 74 17.62 18.81 -19.68
C ASP A 74 17.96 20.30 -19.65
N ARG A 75 19.07 20.63 -20.32
CA ARG A 75 19.94 21.78 -20.10
C ARG A 75 19.32 23.16 -20.33
#